data_AF-A0A939F5Y1-F1
#
_entry.id   AF-A0A939F5Y1-F1
#
_cell.length_a   1.000
_cell.length_b   1.000
_cell.length_c   1.000
_cell.angle_alpha   90.00
_cell.angle_beta   90.00
_cell.angle_gamma   90.00
#
_symmetry.space_group_name_H-M   'P 1'
#
loop_
_entity.id
_entity.type
_entity.pdbx_description
1 polymer ?
#
loop_
_entity_poly.entity_id
_entity_poly.type
_entity_poly.pdbx_seq_one_letter_code
_entity_poly.pdbx_strand_id
1 'polypeptide(L)'
;MRTRLVALVLALGAALAVLGAGSAQAAGYRYWSFWDRTGGSWTYATQGPSTAHPSDGDVVGFRFAVSEDSANAVQPRGAADFDAICAKTPAKAGAKRVALVIDSGTAADAPGGETPPAPRTACAQVSEDATTADALAVAAPPLRYDANALLCAIGGYPKAGCAEQISTGGKMTANTISKPAAAKDTGSGPSAGLIGGLAAVLVIGAAAVWQARRRRH
;
A
#
# COMPACT_ATOMS: atom_id res chain seq x y z
N MET A 1 0.18 35.57 -41.69
CA MET A 1 0.15 35.73 -40.21
C MET A 1 -0.56 34.58 -39.50
N ARG A 2 -1.79 34.19 -39.89
CA ARG A 2 -2.54 33.08 -39.26
C ARG A 2 -1.82 31.73 -39.23
N THR A 3 -1.12 31.35 -40.29
CA THR A 3 -0.33 30.10 -40.36
C THR A 3 0.90 30.08 -39.44
N ARG A 4 1.52 31.24 -39.17
CA ARG A 4 2.66 31.35 -38.24
C ARG A 4 2.24 31.25 -36.77
N LEU A 5 1.03 31.73 -36.44
CA LEU A 5 0.44 31.61 -35.10
C LEU A 5 0.04 30.16 -34.77
N VAL A 6 -0.49 29.42 -35.75
CA VAL A 6 -0.84 27.99 -35.56
C VAL A 6 0.41 27.14 -35.33
N ALA A 7 1.49 27.40 -36.07
CA ALA A 7 2.77 26.70 -35.88
C ALA A 7 3.40 26.99 -34.50
N LEU A 8 3.30 28.23 -34.01
CA LEU A 8 3.83 28.61 -32.70
C LEU A 8 3.06 27.95 -31.54
N VAL A 9 1.74 27.87 -31.66
CA VAL A 9 0.88 27.21 -30.65
C VAL A 9 1.12 25.69 -30.62
N LEU A 10 1.31 25.06 -31.78
CA LEU A 10 1.66 23.63 -31.86
C LEU A 10 3.05 23.34 -31.28
N ALA A 11 4.04 24.20 -31.58
CA ALA A 11 5.39 24.06 -31.03
C ALA A 11 5.42 24.26 -29.49
N LEU A 12 4.65 25.22 -28.97
CA LEU A 12 4.55 25.47 -27.54
C LEU A 12 3.80 24.32 -26.82
N GLY A 13 2.74 23.79 -27.43
CA GLY A 13 2.02 22.61 -26.92
C GLY A 13 2.88 21.35 -26.89
N ALA A 14 3.71 21.13 -27.91
CA ALA A 14 4.68 20.03 -27.94
C ALA A 14 5.78 20.21 -26.87
N ALA A 15 6.28 21.43 -26.66
CA ALA A 15 7.27 21.71 -25.62
C ALA A 15 6.69 21.47 -24.21
N LEU A 16 5.46 21.90 -23.94
CA LEU A 16 4.77 21.68 -22.66
C LEU A 16 4.48 20.20 -22.39
N ALA A 17 4.18 19.39 -23.43
CA ALA A 17 3.99 17.95 -23.28
C ALA A 17 5.30 17.21 -22.93
N VAL A 18 6.45 17.68 -23.44
CA VAL A 18 7.76 17.09 -23.12
C VAL A 18 8.25 17.50 -21.72
N LEU A 19 7.91 18.70 -21.25
CA LEU A 19 8.27 19.19 -19.91
C LEU A 19 7.36 18.64 -18.79
N GLY A 20 6.17 18.12 -19.13
CA GLY A 20 5.20 17.54 -18.19
C GLY A 20 5.35 16.04 -17.96
N ALA A 21 6.20 15.34 -18.73
CA ALA A 21 6.48 13.93 -18.53
C ALA A 21 7.51 13.71 -17.41
N GLY A 22 7.18 14.19 -16.20
CA GLY A 22 7.84 13.67 -15.01
C GLY A 22 7.52 12.17 -14.95
N SER A 23 8.54 11.31 -15.02
CA SER A 23 8.34 9.90 -14.73
C SER A 23 7.75 9.81 -13.32
N ALA A 24 6.49 9.38 -13.20
CA ALA A 24 5.96 8.92 -11.93
C ALA A 24 6.78 7.66 -11.58
N GLN A 25 7.92 7.86 -10.92
CA GLN A 25 8.68 6.74 -10.42
C GLN A 25 7.79 6.07 -9.37
N ALA A 26 7.46 4.81 -9.62
CA ALA A 26 6.65 4.02 -8.70
C ALA A 26 7.42 3.96 -7.36
N ALA A 27 6.98 4.74 -6.40
CA ALA A 27 7.46 4.62 -5.03
C ALA A 27 7.01 3.25 -4.55
N GLY A 28 7.96 2.35 -4.28
CA GLY A 28 7.66 1.07 -3.66
C GLY A 28 7.29 1.30 -2.20
N TYR A 29 6.32 0.56 -1.67
CA TYR A 29 5.98 0.60 -0.25
C TYR A 29 6.48 -0.67 0.41
N ARG A 30 7.04 -0.54 1.61
CA ARG A 30 7.42 -1.69 2.46
C ARG A 30 6.30 -2.02 3.44
N TYR A 31 5.54 -3.09 3.22
CA TYR A 31 4.37 -3.41 4.04
C TYR A 31 4.07 -4.90 4.12
N TRP A 32 3.14 -5.27 5.01
CA TRP A 32 2.53 -6.60 5.08
C TRP A 32 1.37 -6.70 4.08
N SER A 33 1.58 -7.43 2.99
CA SER A 33 0.52 -7.79 2.05
C SER A 33 -0.30 -8.97 2.57
N PHE A 34 -1.58 -9.02 2.20
CA PHE A 34 -2.53 -10.06 2.60
C PHE A 34 -3.03 -10.82 1.36
N TRP A 35 -3.06 -12.15 1.47
CA TRP A 35 -3.31 -13.08 0.37
C TRP A 35 -4.31 -14.15 0.78
N ASP A 36 -5.22 -14.45 -0.14
CA ASP A 36 -6.08 -15.62 -0.09
C ASP A 36 -5.44 -16.76 -0.88
N ARG A 37 -5.64 -18.01 -0.43
CA ARG A 37 -5.20 -19.19 -1.19
C ARG A 37 -6.39 -19.93 -1.78
N THR A 38 -6.50 -19.93 -3.10
CA THR A 38 -7.58 -20.61 -3.82
C THR A 38 -6.99 -21.53 -4.87
N GLY A 39 -7.44 -22.78 -4.92
CA GLY A 39 -6.94 -23.76 -5.91
C GLY A 39 -5.42 -23.96 -5.86
N GLY A 40 -4.82 -23.81 -4.69
CA GLY A 40 -3.37 -23.93 -4.48
C GLY A 40 -2.54 -22.70 -4.88
N SER A 41 -3.16 -21.67 -5.46
CA SER A 41 -2.50 -20.43 -5.89
C SER A 41 -2.81 -19.27 -4.94
N TRP A 42 -1.87 -18.34 -4.82
CA TRP A 42 -2.07 -17.11 -4.08
C TRP A 42 -2.78 -16.07 -4.94
N THR A 43 -3.78 -15.42 -4.37
CA THR A 43 -4.45 -14.25 -4.94
C THR A 43 -4.35 -13.12 -3.95
N TYR A 44 -3.98 -11.92 -4.43
CA TYR A 44 -3.94 -10.74 -3.56
C TYR A 44 -5.36 -10.48 -3.03
N ALA A 45 -5.50 -10.36 -1.71
CA ALA A 45 -6.80 -10.23 -1.08
C ALA A 45 -7.46 -8.90 -1.47
N THR A 46 -8.73 -8.95 -1.85
CA THR A 46 -9.52 -7.75 -2.17
C THR A 46 -10.18 -7.14 -0.94
N GLN A 47 -10.17 -7.87 0.18
CA GLN A 47 -10.67 -7.45 1.49
C GLN A 47 -9.53 -7.35 2.49
N GLY A 48 -9.69 -6.49 3.51
CA GLY A 48 -8.71 -6.39 4.59
C GLY A 48 -8.84 -7.55 5.59
N PRO A 49 -7.79 -7.85 6.38
CA PRO A 49 -7.85 -8.92 7.38
C PRO A 49 -8.99 -8.76 8.40
N SER A 50 -9.38 -7.52 8.72
CA SER A 50 -10.44 -7.22 9.68
C SER A 50 -11.87 -7.36 9.13
N THR A 51 -12.01 -7.65 7.83
CA THR A 51 -13.33 -7.86 7.19
C THR A 51 -13.43 -9.20 6.48
N ALA A 52 -12.31 -9.81 6.13
CA ALA A 52 -12.28 -11.14 5.54
C ALA A 52 -12.69 -12.20 6.57
N HIS A 53 -13.70 -13.00 6.23
CA HIS A 53 -14.19 -14.13 7.03
C HIS A 53 -13.86 -15.46 6.32
N PRO A 54 -12.67 -16.04 6.54
CA PRO A 54 -12.31 -17.33 5.97
C PRO A 54 -13.19 -18.46 6.55
N SER A 55 -13.37 -19.52 5.79
CA SER A 55 -14.02 -20.76 6.19
C SER A 55 -13.10 -21.66 7.02
N ASP A 56 -13.64 -22.68 7.71
CA ASP A 56 -12.81 -23.77 8.24
C ASP A 56 -12.10 -24.47 7.07
N GLY A 57 -10.79 -24.67 7.17
CA GLY A 57 -10.01 -25.25 6.08
C GLY A 57 -9.26 -24.24 5.23
N ASP A 58 -9.59 -22.95 5.32
CA ASP A 58 -8.97 -21.94 4.47
C ASP A 58 -7.52 -21.66 4.89
N VAL A 59 -6.72 -21.32 3.88
CA VAL A 59 -5.34 -20.89 4.03
C VAL A 59 -5.23 -19.43 3.61
N VAL A 60 -4.67 -18.62 4.49
CA VAL A 60 -4.39 -17.20 4.28
C VAL A 60 -2.90 -16.92 4.42
N GLY A 61 -2.43 -15.86 3.76
CA GLY A 61 -1.02 -15.52 3.70
C GLY A 61 -0.75 -14.07 4.05
N PHE A 62 0.31 -13.84 4.83
CA PHE A 62 0.88 -12.54 5.10
C PHE A 62 2.31 -12.51 4.60
N ARG A 63 2.65 -11.53 3.75
CA ARG A 63 3.98 -11.39 3.17
C ARG A 63 4.51 -9.98 3.33
N PHE A 64 5.59 -9.83 4.07
CA PHE A 64 6.29 -8.57 4.21
C PHE A 64 7.30 -8.39 3.07
N ALA A 65 7.12 -7.34 2.27
CA ALA A 65 7.99 -7.04 1.14
C ALA A 65 7.94 -5.57 0.77
N VAL A 66 8.89 -5.14 -0.06
CA VAL A 66 8.72 -3.90 -0.84
C VAL A 66 7.93 -4.24 -2.11
N SER A 67 6.85 -3.51 -2.38
CA SER A 67 6.03 -3.71 -3.58
C SER A 67 5.50 -2.37 -4.10
N GLU A 68 5.45 -2.22 -5.42
CA GLU A 68 4.99 -0.99 -6.07
C GLU A 68 3.48 -0.79 -5.90
N ASP A 69 2.72 -1.86 -6.15
CA ASP A 69 1.27 -1.91 -6.01
C ASP A 69 0.82 -3.36 -5.73
N SER A 70 -0.50 -3.58 -5.64
CA SER A 70 -1.08 -4.90 -5.42
C SER A 70 -0.93 -5.86 -6.61
N ALA A 71 -0.84 -5.34 -7.84
CA ALA A 71 -0.68 -6.16 -9.05
C ALA A 71 0.73 -6.75 -9.15
N ASN A 72 1.71 -6.06 -8.58
CA ASN A 72 3.12 -6.44 -8.55
C ASN A 72 3.58 -6.87 -7.14
N ALA A 73 2.64 -7.15 -6.25
CA ALA A 73 2.96 -7.55 -4.88
C ALA A 73 3.61 -8.94 -4.84
N VAL A 74 4.63 -9.08 -3.98
CA VAL A 74 5.32 -10.35 -3.81
C VAL A 74 4.44 -11.30 -3.00
N GLN A 75 4.19 -12.50 -3.52
CA GLN A 75 3.37 -13.51 -2.85
C GLN A 75 4.10 -14.24 -1.70
N PRO A 76 3.39 -14.82 -0.73
CA PRO A 76 3.98 -15.61 0.35
C PRO A 76 4.74 -16.83 -0.16
N ARG A 77 5.87 -17.14 0.47
CA ARG A 77 6.69 -18.32 0.16
C ARG A 77 6.43 -19.46 1.14
N GLY A 78 6.83 -20.66 0.75
CA GLY A 78 6.84 -21.84 1.60
C GLY A 78 5.58 -22.71 1.49
N ALA A 79 5.46 -23.66 2.41
CA ALA A 79 4.32 -24.57 2.46
C ALA A 79 3.06 -23.84 2.92
N ALA A 80 1.94 -24.18 2.31
CA ALA A 80 0.66 -23.52 2.54
C ALA A 80 -0.51 -24.54 2.54
N ASP A 81 -0.20 -25.81 2.80
CA ASP A 81 -1.19 -26.89 2.83
C ASP A 81 -1.94 -26.90 4.18
N PHE A 82 -3.27 -26.83 4.14
CA PHE A 82 -4.09 -26.74 5.34
C PHE A 82 -3.91 -27.98 6.24
N ASP A 83 -4.01 -29.17 5.66
CA ASP A 83 -3.96 -30.43 6.40
C ASP A 83 -2.61 -30.58 7.12
N ALA A 84 -1.51 -30.19 6.48
CA ALA A 84 -0.19 -30.18 7.10
C ALA A 84 -0.07 -29.12 8.21
N ILE A 85 -0.55 -27.89 7.98
CA ILE A 85 -0.42 -26.79 8.95
C ILE A 85 -1.27 -27.03 10.19
N CYS A 86 -2.50 -27.54 10.00
CA CYS A 86 -3.49 -27.76 11.04
C CYS A 86 -3.56 -29.22 11.52
N ALA A 87 -2.60 -30.09 11.15
CA ALA A 87 -2.60 -31.52 11.49
C ALA A 87 -2.80 -31.82 12.98
N LYS A 88 -2.33 -30.93 13.86
CA LYS A 88 -2.40 -31.07 15.32
C LYS A 88 -3.61 -30.37 15.95
N THR A 89 -4.47 -29.74 15.15
CA THR A 89 -5.62 -28.98 15.60
C THR A 89 -6.90 -29.70 15.18
N PRO A 90 -7.52 -30.50 16.09
CA PRO A 90 -8.76 -31.18 15.76
C PRO A 90 -9.90 -30.18 15.53
N ALA A 91 -10.84 -30.55 14.66
CA ALA A 91 -12.07 -29.79 14.49
C ALA A 91 -12.85 -29.72 15.81
N LYS A 92 -13.51 -28.60 16.05
CA LYS A 92 -14.28 -28.34 17.27
C LYS A 92 -15.56 -27.62 16.92
N ALA A 93 -16.70 -28.08 17.42
CA ALA A 93 -17.99 -27.44 17.19
C ALA A 93 -18.00 -25.99 17.68
N GLY A 94 -18.59 -25.08 16.90
CA GLY A 94 -18.62 -23.64 17.19
C GLY A 94 -17.29 -22.94 16.92
N ALA A 95 -16.32 -23.61 16.29
CA ALA A 95 -15.03 -23.05 15.93
C ALA A 95 -14.59 -23.50 14.54
N LYS A 96 -13.82 -22.63 13.89
CA LYS A 96 -13.14 -22.91 12.63
C LYS A 96 -11.63 -22.88 12.80
N ARG A 97 -10.93 -23.54 11.90
CA ARG A 97 -9.47 -23.54 11.79
C ARG A 97 -9.09 -22.78 10.53
N VAL A 98 -8.18 -21.85 10.70
CA VAL A 98 -7.60 -21.07 9.60
C VAL A 98 -6.09 -21.32 9.64
N ALA A 99 -5.53 -21.74 8.52
CA ALA A 99 -4.09 -21.91 8.37
C ALA A 99 -3.48 -20.58 7.91
N LEU A 100 -2.49 -20.09 8.65
CA LEU A 100 -1.78 -18.85 8.35
C LEU A 100 -0.37 -19.17 7.88
N VAL A 101 0.01 -18.59 6.74
CA VAL A 101 1.39 -18.52 6.26
C VAL A 101 1.91 -17.12 6.56
N ILE A 102 2.95 -17.03 7.39
CA ILE A 102 3.55 -15.76 7.82
C ILE A 102 4.97 -15.72 7.27
N ASP A 103 5.16 -14.92 6.24
CA ASP A 103 6.42 -14.74 5.55
C ASP A 103 6.96 -13.33 5.81
N SER A 104 7.88 -13.22 6.76
CA SER A 104 8.48 -11.95 7.18
C SER A 104 9.40 -11.29 6.16
N GLY A 105 9.53 -11.81 4.95
CA GLY A 105 10.38 -11.18 3.95
C GLY A 105 11.75 -11.82 3.82
N THR A 106 12.60 -11.13 3.07
CA THR A 106 14.03 -11.40 2.94
C THR A 106 14.83 -10.27 3.56
N ALA A 107 16.15 -10.45 3.69
CA ALA A 107 17.02 -9.37 4.13
C ALA A 107 16.93 -8.11 3.24
N ALA A 108 16.58 -8.26 1.95
CA ALA A 108 16.38 -7.13 1.04
C ALA A 108 15.08 -6.35 1.35
N ASP A 109 14.09 -6.99 1.97
CA ASP A 109 12.82 -6.37 2.35
C ASP A 109 12.93 -5.64 3.70
N ALA A 110 13.94 -5.98 4.51
CA ALA A 110 14.01 -5.58 5.90
C ALA A 110 14.34 -4.09 6.09
N PRO A 111 13.63 -3.37 6.98
CA PRO A 111 13.99 -2.00 7.32
C PRO A 111 15.28 -1.99 8.13
N GLY A 112 16.14 -0.98 7.90
CA GLY A 112 17.32 -0.73 8.73
C GLY A 112 18.32 -1.90 8.83
N GLY A 113 18.31 -2.84 7.88
CA GLY A 113 19.17 -4.04 7.95
C GLY A 113 18.76 -5.06 9.03
N GLU A 114 17.51 -5.00 9.51
CA GLU A 114 16.96 -6.04 10.38
C GLU A 114 17.06 -7.42 9.71
N THR A 115 17.13 -8.48 10.52
CA THR A 115 17.07 -9.85 10.01
C THR A 115 15.64 -10.36 10.15
N PRO A 116 14.91 -10.61 9.04
CA PRO A 116 13.57 -11.17 9.13
C PRO A 116 13.58 -12.55 9.78
N PRO A 117 12.60 -12.86 10.63
CA PRO A 117 12.32 -14.23 11.04
C PRO A 117 12.14 -15.16 9.83
N ALA A 118 12.46 -16.44 10.00
CA ALA A 118 12.18 -17.44 8.98
C ALA A 118 10.67 -17.51 8.70
N PRO A 119 10.25 -17.73 7.44
CA PRO A 119 8.85 -17.99 7.12
C PRO A 119 8.32 -19.14 7.97
N ARG A 120 7.13 -18.97 8.52
CA ARG A 120 6.49 -19.95 9.41
C ARG A 120 5.01 -20.07 9.13
N THR A 121 4.44 -21.18 9.58
CA THR A 121 3.00 -21.41 9.53
C THR A 121 2.42 -21.51 10.94
N ALA A 122 1.13 -21.25 11.06
CA ALA A 122 0.39 -21.42 12.30
C ALA A 122 -1.06 -21.79 11.99
N CYS A 123 -1.68 -22.58 12.86
CA CYS A 123 -3.10 -22.90 12.77
C CYS A 123 -3.84 -22.15 13.88
N ALA A 124 -4.77 -21.28 13.51
CA ALA A 124 -5.65 -20.60 14.46
C ALA A 124 -6.96 -21.39 14.59
N GLN A 125 -7.39 -21.71 15.81
CA GLN A 125 -8.75 -22.18 16.09
C GLN A 125 -9.54 -21.02 16.71
N VAL A 126 -10.53 -20.50 16.00
CA VAL A 126 -11.28 -19.27 16.32
C VAL A 126 -12.78 -19.50 16.17
N SER A 127 -13.62 -18.56 16.61
CA SER A 127 -15.08 -18.66 16.42
C SER A 127 -15.45 -18.69 14.93
N GLU A 128 -16.61 -19.26 14.60
CA GLU A 128 -17.08 -19.40 13.22
C GLU A 128 -17.23 -18.05 12.48
N ASP A 129 -17.60 -17.00 13.21
CA ASP A 129 -17.74 -15.64 12.72
C ASP A 129 -16.43 -14.82 12.77
N ALA A 130 -15.32 -15.39 13.25
CA ALA A 130 -14.05 -14.67 13.36
C ALA A 130 -13.50 -14.18 12.01
N THR A 131 -12.80 -13.05 12.03
CA THR A 131 -12.10 -12.49 10.87
C THR A 131 -10.70 -13.08 10.73
N THR A 132 -10.03 -12.83 9.61
CA THR A 132 -8.60 -13.14 9.44
C THR A 132 -7.74 -12.40 10.48
N ALA A 133 -8.11 -11.18 10.88
CA ALA A 133 -7.40 -10.43 11.91
C ALA A 133 -7.47 -11.13 13.28
N ASP A 134 -8.62 -11.70 13.64
CA ASP A 134 -8.79 -12.48 14.87
C ASP A 134 -7.93 -13.76 14.84
N ALA A 135 -7.95 -14.47 13.71
CA ALA A 135 -7.11 -15.64 13.50
C ALA A 135 -5.61 -15.29 13.64
N LEU A 136 -5.18 -14.18 13.04
CA LEU A 136 -3.80 -13.71 13.15
C LEU A 136 -3.43 -13.30 14.59
N ALA A 137 -4.34 -12.64 15.31
CA ALA A 137 -4.12 -12.21 16.69
C ALA A 137 -3.90 -13.40 17.65
N VAL A 138 -4.61 -14.51 17.43
CA VAL A 138 -4.40 -15.75 18.17
C VAL A 138 -3.10 -16.44 17.78
N ALA A 139 -2.80 -16.50 16.48
CA ALA A 139 -1.71 -17.32 15.96
C ALA A 139 -0.31 -16.67 16.00
N ALA A 140 -0.24 -15.33 16.05
CA ALA A 140 1.01 -14.61 15.82
C ALA A 140 1.22 -13.31 16.62
N PRO A 141 0.88 -13.25 17.92
CA PRO A 141 1.15 -12.06 18.72
C PRO A 141 2.67 -11.84 18.94
N PRO A 142 3.09 -10.60 19.24
CA PRO A 142 2.29 -9.39 19.27
C PRO A 142 2.05 -8.81 17.87
N LEU A 143 0.87 -8.22 17.67
CA LEU A 143 0.55 -7.45 16.48
C LEU A 143 0.68 -5.96 16.77
N ARG A 144 1.17 -5.19 15.79
CA ARG A 144 1.18 -3.72 15.85
C ARG A 144 0.40 -3.16 14.67
N TYR A 145 -0.48 -2.21 14.94
CA TYR A 145 -1.24 -1.48 13.95
C TYR A 145 -0.98 0.01 14.07
N ASP A 146 -1.14 0.76 12.97
CA ASP A 146 -1.16 2.22 13.02
C ASP A 146 -2.57 2.76 13.35
N ALA A 147 -2.71 4.08 13.35
CA ALA A 147 -3.99 4.74 13.62
C ALA A 147 -5.06 4.48 12.54
N ASN A 148 -4.68 3.99 11.36
CA ASN A 148 -5.59 3.65 10.25
C ASN A 148 -5.90 2.15 10.20
N ALA A 149 -5.56 1.41 11.27
CA ALA A 149 -5.68 -0.05 11.34
C ALA A 149 -4.83 -0.82 10.30
N LEU A 150 -3.77 -0.20 9.79
CA LEU A 150 -2.82 -0.87 8.93
C LEU A 150 -1.91 -1.80 9.76
N LEU A 151 -1.75 -3.04 9.31
CA LEU A 151 -0.89 -4.02 9.97
C LEU A 151 0.59 -3.67 9.77
N CYS A 152 1.22 -3.20 10.85
CA CYS A 152 2.61 -2.76 10.84
C CYS A 152 3.59 -3.86 11.23
N ALA A 153 3.21 -4.76 12.14
CA ALA A 153 4.08 -5.84 12.60
C ALA A 153 3.32 -7.10 13.00
N ILE A 154 3.94 -8.25 12.74
CA ILE A 154 3.48 -9.58 13.15
C ILE A 154 4.61 -10.23 13.97
N GLY A 155 4.30 -10.74 15.16
CA GLY A 155 5.32 -11.32 16.04
C GLY A 155 6.47 -10.36 16.39
N GLY A 156 6.19 -9.05 16.42
CA GLY A 156 7.19 -8.01 16.66
C GLY A 156 8.09 -7.65 15.48
N TYR A 157 7.85 -8.19 14.27
CA TYR A 157 8.60 -7.84 13.06
C TYR A 157 7.75 -7.08 12.03
N PRO A 158 8.29 -6.01 11.41
CA PRO A 158 9.53 -5.32 11.77
C PRO A 158 9.42 -4.61 13.13
N LYS A 159 10.56 -4.33 13.77
CA LYS A 159 10.59 -3.66 15.07
C LYS A 159 10.04 -2.23 15.01
N ALA A 160 10.21 -1.55 13.88
CA ALA A 160 9.73 -0.19 13.64
C ALA A 160 9.20 -0.01 12.20
N GLY A 161 8.63 1.16 11.92
CA GLY A 161 8.05 1.50 10.61
C GLY A 161 6.61 1.00 10.44
N CYS A 162 5.91 1.50 9.42
CA CYS A 162 4.60 1.00 9.00
C CYS A 162 4.31 1.51 7.59
N ALA A 163 4.37 0.64 6.58
CA ALA A 163 4.13 0.99 5.17
C ALA A 163 4.95 2.19 4.67
N GLU A 164 6.26 2.15 4.89
CA GLU A 164 7.16 3.23 4.48
C GLU A 164 7.29 3.28 2.96
N GLN A 165 7.26 4.48 2.39
CA GLN A 165 7.64 4.71 1.00
C GLN A 165 9.16 4.55 0.84
N ILE A 166 9.55 3.79 -0.17
CA ILE A 166 10.93 3.58 -0.59
C ILE A 166 11.12 4.35 -1.89
N SER A 167 11.91 5.42 -1.84
CA SER A 167 12.32 6.13 -3.04
C SER A 167 13.28 5.24 -3.84
N THR A 168 12.88 4.84 -5.03
CA THR A 168 13.74 4.15 -6.01
C THR A 168 14.67 5.16 -6.72
N GLY A 169 15.45 5.92 -5.95
CA GLY A 169 16.40 6.88 -6.51
C GLY A 169 16.96 7.87 -5.49
N GLY A 170 18.16 7.58 -4.96
CA GLY A 170 18.98 8.55 -4.21
C GLY A 170 19.33 8.11 -2.79
N LYS A 171 20.65 8.00 -2.54
CA LYS A 171 21.35 7.75 -1.27
C LYS A 171 20.50 7.83 0.01
N MET A 172 20.54 6.74 0.76
CA MET A 172 20.12 6.62 2.16
C MET A 172 20.75 7.70 3.03
N THR A 173 20.03 8.79 3.30
CA THR A 173 20.32 9.66 4.44
C THR A 173 19.63 9.06 5.65
N ALA A 174 20.42 8.41 6.50
CA ALA A 174 20.02 7.99 7.84
C ALA A 174 19.48 9.21 8.60
N ASN A 175 18.17 9.26 8.85
CA ASN A 175 17.59 10.32 9.64
C ASN A 175 17.66 9.91 11.12
N THR A 176 18.66 10.48 11.78
CA THR A 176 18.89 10.39 13.22
C THR A 176 17.68 10.89 13.99
N ILE A 177 17.31 10.14 15.03
CA ILE A 177 16.30 10.42 16.05
C ILE A 177 16.40 11.88 16.54
N SER A 178 15.28 12.60 16.61
CA SER A 178 15.14 13.77 17.48
C SER A 178 13.73 13.89 18.05
N LYS A 179 13.70 13.86 19.39
CA LYS A 179 12.59 14.04 20.33
C LYS A 179 11.97 15.45 20.19
N PRO A 180 10.66 15.65 20.46
CA PRO A 180 10.00 16.92 20.19
C PRO A 180 10.29 17.95 21.29
N ALA A 181 10.66 19.16 20.88
CA ALA A 181 10.62 20.36 21.70
C ALA A 181 9.80 21.42 20.97
N ALA A 182 8.81 21.97 21.67
CA ALA A 182 7.92 23.00 21.19
C ALA A 182 8.64 24.34 20.97
N ALA A 183 8.32 25.05 19.88
CA ALA A 183 7.84 26.44 19.91
C ALA A 183 7.80 27.11 18.53
N LYS A 184 6.62 27.69 18.27
CA LYS A 184 6.32 28.97 17.59
C LYS A 184 6.29 29.04 16.05
N ASP A 185 5.10 29.47 15.62
CA ASP A 185 4.73 30.03 14.33
C ASP A 185 5.74 31.05 13.80
N THR A 186 6.06 30.93 12.50
CA THR A 186 5.95 32.04 11.54
C THR A 186 6.01 31.49 10.11
N GLY A 187 5.11 31.94 9.23
CA GLY A 187 5.33 31.93 7.79
C GLY A 187 4.73 30.77 7.00
N SER A 188 3.40 30.70 6.91
CA SER A 188 2.72 29.92 5.87
C SER A 188 2.91 30.62 4.52
N GLY A 189 3.79 30.07 3.67
CA GLY A 189 4.02 30.54 2.30
C GLY A 189 2.90 30.09 1.36
N PRO A 190 2.39 30.95 0.45
CA PRO A 190 1.28 30.57 -0.43
C PRO A 190 1.68 29.47 -1.41
N SER A 191 0.98 28.34 -1.34
CA SER A 191 1.09 27.23 -2.28
C SER A 191 0.83 27.70 -3.71
N ALA A 192 1.88 27.78 -4.53
CA ALA A 192 1.83 28.19 -5.93
C ALA A 192 0.84 27.37 -6.79
N GLY A 193 0.44 26.18 -6.32
CA GLY A 193 -0.55 25.32 -6.99
C GLY A 193 -1.98 25.86 -6.99
N LEU A 194 -2.39 26.63 -5.98
CA LEU A 194 -3.76 27.15 -5.88
C LEU A 194 -4.01 28.36 -6.80
N ILE A 195 -2.98 29.19 -7.01
CA ILE A 195 -3.07 30.37 -7.89
C ILE A 195 -3.07 29.94 -9.37
N GLY A 196 -2.28 28.92 -9.72
CA GLY A 196 -2.27 28.36 -11.08
C GLY A 196 -3.61 27.72 -11.47
N GLY A 197 -4.26 27.00 -10.55
CA GLY A 197 -5.54 26.33 -10.82
C GLY A 197 -6.70 27.30 -11.08
N LEU A 198 -6.79 28.39 -10.29
CA LEU A 198 -7.86 29.39 -10.45
C LEU A 198 -7.76 30.17 -11.77
N ALA A 199 -6.54 30.49 -12.23
CA ALA A 199 -6.34 31.17 -13.50
C ALA A 199 -6.80 30.32 -14.70
N ALA A 200 -6.56 29.01 -14.66
CA ALA A 200 -6.99 28.09 -15.73
C ALA A 200 -8.52 28.00 -15.85
N VAL A 201 -9.24 27.93 -14.73
CA VAL A 201 -10.71 27.84 -14.73
C VAL A 201 -11.35 29.12 -15.28
N LEU A 202 -10.81 30.29 -14.95
CA LEU A 202 -11.32 31.57 -15.46
C LEU A 202 -11.14 31.71 -16.97
N VAL A 203 -10.02 31.25 -17.52
CA VAL A 203 -9.76 31.27 -18.97
C VAL A 203 -10.74 30.35 -19.72
N ILE A 204 -10.98 29.14 -19.19
CA ILE A 204 -11.93 28.19 -19.79
C ILE A 204 -13.37 28.75 -19.71
N GLY A 205 -13.75 29.33 -18.58
CA GLY A 205 -15.06 29.97 -18.42
C GLY A 205 -15.29 31.12 -19.41
N ALA A 206 -14.29 31.98 -19.60
CA ALA A 206 -14.36 33.09 -20.56
C ALA A 206 -14.48 32.61 -22.02
N ALA A 207 -13.76 31.55 -22.38
CA ALA A 207 -13.83 30.95 -23.71
C ALA A 207 -15.22 30.34 -24.01
N ALA A 208 -15.83 29.67 -23.03
CA ALA A 208 -17.18 29.11 -23.17
C ALA A 208 -18.26 30.18 -23.37
N VAL A 209 -18.18 31.29 -22.63
CA VAL A 209 -19.12 32.43 -22.76
C VAL A 209 -18.97 33.11 -24.13
N TRP A 210 -17.74 33.30 -24.60
CA TRP A 210 -17.49 33.88 -25.92
C TRP A 210 -18.02 32.99 -27.06
N GLN A 211 -17.83 31.66 -26.94
CA GLN A 211 -18.32 30.70 -27.93
C GLN A 211 -19.86 30.63 -27.94
N ALA A 212 -20.51 30.78 -26.78
CA ALA A 212 -21.97 30.82 -26.67
C ALA A 212 -22.58 32.09 -27.28
N ARG A 213 -21.95 33.27 -27.10
CA ARG A 213 -22.42 34.53 -27.71
C ARG A 213 -22.31 34.52 -29.24
N ARG A 214 -21.31 33.84 -29.78
CA ARG A 214 -21.12 33.70 -31.24
C ARG A 214 -22.13 32.78 -31.93
N ARG A 215 -22.84 31.93 -31.19
CA ARG A 215 -23.87 31.04 -31.73
C ARG A 215 -25.29 31.60 -31.65
N ARG A 216 -25.46 32.79 -31.05
CA ARG A 216 -26.76 33.49 -30.90
C ARG A 216 -26.91 34.70 -31.84
N HIS A 217 -25.92 34.92 -32.71
CA HIS A 217 -25.96 35.84 -33.85
C HIS A 217 -25.70 35.02 -35.11
#